data_AF-A0A7X7XTQ8-F1
#
_entry.id   AF-A0A7X7XTQ8-F1
#
_cell.length_a   1.000
_cell.length_b   1.000
_cell.length_c   1.000
_cell.angle_alpha   90.00
_cell.angle_beta   90.00
_cell.angle_gamma   90.00
#
_symmetry.space_group_name_H-M   'P 1'
#
loop_
_entity.id
_entity.type
_entity.pdbx_description
1 polymer ?
#
loop_
_entity_poly.entity_id
_entity_poly.type
_entity_poly.pdbx_seq_one_letter_code
_entity_poly.pdbx_strand_id
1 'polypeptide(L)'
;MRIKVAYETLNEKLILPLQYNFYLQILIYNTLSPLLATKLHNEGFVLNKRKFKLFTFSRILNKGEKIKKNGKDFLLFKNGISFYFSSPIEDIISDFGERGLKEKEFNLLNQR
;
A
#
# COMPACT_ATOMS: atom_id res chain seq x y z
N MET A 1 -14.22 9.03 -2.03
CA MET A 1 -13.19 9.99 -1.57
C MET A 1 -11.80 9.57 -2.06
N ARG A 2 -10.79 10.46 -1.99
CA ARG A 2 -9.38 10.14 -2.32
C ARG A 2 -8.48 10.83 -1.31
N ILE A 3 -7.46 10.11 -0.84
CA ILE A 3 -6.45 10.61 0.09
C ILE A 3 -5.06 10.37 -0.48
N LYS A 4 -4.11 11.24 -0.14
CA LYS A 4 -2.68 11.01 -0.36
C LYS A 4 -2.08 10.51 0.94
N VAL A 5 -1.37 9.39 0.86
CA VAL A 5 -0.76 8.75 2.02
C VAL A 5 0.75 8.81 1.82
N ALA A 6 1.47 9.13 2.88
CA ALA A 6 2.92 9.16 2.90
C ALA A 6 3.43 8.31 4.07
N TYR A 7 4.38 7.43 3.76
CA TYR A 7 5.12 6.64 4.73
C TYR A 7 6.57 7.08 4.66
N GLU A 8 7.17 7.32 5.81
CA GLU A 8 8.61 7.53 5.96
C GLU A 8 9.27 6.19 6.27
N THR A 9 10.53 6.03 5.89
CA THR A 9 11.30 4.82 6.24
C THR A 9 12.04 5.06 7.54
N LEU A 10 12.02 4.08 8.44
CA LEU A 10 12.77 4.15 9.70
C LEU A 10 14.24 3.77 9.51
N ASN A 11 14.54 2.91 8.53
CA ASN A 11 15.88 2.35 8.29
C ASN A 11 16.63 3.02 7.12
N GLU A 12 16.48 4.34 6.96
CA GLU A 12 17.15 5.22 5.98
C GLU A 12 16.89 4.93 4.48
N LYS A 13 16.36 3.76 4.13
CA LYS A 13 16.01 3.42 2.75
C LYS A 13 14.97 2.30 2.67
N LEU A 14 14.12 2.43 1.66
CA LEU A 14 13.21 1.39 1.22
C LEU A 14 13.62 0.92 -0.18
N ILE A 15 13.89 -0.38 -0.32
CA ILE A 15 14.23 -1.01 -1.59
C ILE A 15 13.05 -1.88 -2.03
N LEU A 16 12.53 -1.59 -3.22
CA LEU A 16 11.42 -2.32 -3.82
C LEU A 16 11.80 -2.82 -5.23
N PRO A 17 11.29 -3.96 -5.70
CA PRO A 17 11.46 -4.35 -7.10
C PRO A 17 10.72 -3.41 -8.04
N LEU A 18 11.07 -3.40 -9.33
CA LEU A 18 10.38 -2.58 -10.34
C LEU A 18 8.86 -2.84 -10.39
N GLN A 19 8.45 -4.08 -10.10
CA GLN A 19 7.05 -4.52 -10.02
C GLN A 19 6.50 -4.41 -8.58
N TYR A 20 6.62 -3.23 -7.97
CA TYR A 20 6.30 -3.02 -6.55
C TYR A 20 4.81 -3.06 -6.20
N ASN A 21 3.90 -3.09 -7.17
CA ASN A 21 2.46 -2.98 -6.93
C ASN A 21 1.93 -4.08 -5.99
N PHE A 22 2.47 -5.30 -6.07
CA PHE A 22 2.10 -6.39 -5.16
C PHE A 22 2.43 -6.05 -3.69
N TYR A 23 3.60 -5.47 -3.46
CA TYR A 23 4.03 -5.06 -2.12
C TYR A 23 3.23 -3.86 -1.62
N LEU A 24 2.92 -2.91 -2.50
CA LEU A 24 2.06 -1.78 -2.15
C LEU A 24 0.66 -2.25 -1.75
N GLN A 25 0.13 -3.28 -2.43
CA GLN A 25 -1.12 -3.91 -2.05
C GLN A 25 -1.03 -4.59 -0.67
N ILE A 26 0.06 -5.30 -0.37
CA ILE A 26 0.28 -5.87 0.96
C ILE A 26 0.28 -4.77 2.03
N LEU A 27 1.00 -3.66 1.80
CA LEU A 27 1.01 -2.51 2.72
C LEU A 27 -0.40 -1.98 2.95
N ILE A 28 -1.21 -1.87 1.89
CA ILE A 28 -2.60 -1.41 2.00
C ILE A 28 -3.43 -2.34 2.88
N TYR A 29 -3.38 -3.65 2.62
CA TYR A 29 -4.13 -4.62 3.43
C TYR A 29 -3.64 -4.70 4.88
N ASN A 30 -2.34 -4.54 5.13
CA ASN A 30 -1.79 -4.48 6.48
C ASN A 30 -2.17 -3.19 7.23
N THR A 31 -2.52 -2.13 6.50
CA THR A 31 -2.99 -0.87 7.09
C THR A 31 -4.46 -0.98 7.50
N LEU A 32 -5.30 -1.61 6.70
CA LEU A 32 -6.72 -1.81 7.02
C LEU A 32 -6.91 -2.59 8.33
N SER A 33 -8.06 -2.41 8.99
CA SER A 33 -8.42 -3.25 10.13
C SER A 33 -8.53 -4.73 9.71
N PRO A 34 -8.12 -5.69 10.57
CA PRO A 34 -8.13 -7.11 10.21
C PRO A 34 -9.50 -7.62 9.73
N LEU A 35 -10.58 -7.11 10.34
CA LEU A 35 -11.96 -7.44 9.97
C LEU A 35 -12.27 -6.97 8.54
N LEU A 36 -12.00 -5.70 8.24
CA LEU A 36 -12.28 -5.13 6.92
C LEU A 36 -11.36 -5.73 5.84
N ALA A 37 -10.08 -5.91 6.14
CA ALA A 37 -9.12 -6.58 5.26
C ALA A 37 -9.58 -7.99 4.87
N THR A 38 -10.02 -8.78 5.86
CA THR A 38 -10.52 -10.14 5.65
C THR A 38 -11.80 -10.15 4.81
N LYS A 39 -12.76 -9.28 5.16
CA LYS A 39 -14.02 -9.15 4.41
C LYS A 39 -13.78 -8.75 2.96
N LEU A 40 -12.95 -7.73 2.73
CA LEU A 40 -12.60 -7.31 1.38
C LEU A 40 -11.89 -8.43 0.64
N HIS A 41 -10.89 -9.09 1.23
CA HIS A 41 -10.11 -10.13 0.58
C HIS A 41 -10.95 -11.36 0.19
N ASN A 42 -11.78 -11.86 1.11
CA ASN A 42 -12.49 -13.13 0.94
C ASN A 42 -13.83 -12.98 0.22
N GLU A 43 -14.59 -11.95 0.57
CA GLU A 43 -15.95 -11.70 0.05
C GLU A 43 -15.88 -10.65 -1.05
N GLY A 44 -15.41 -9.45 -0.70
CA GLY A 44 -15.54 -8.26 -1.53
C GLY A 44 -17.01 -7.93 -1.84
N PHE A 45 -17.21 -7.13 -2.88
CA PHE A 45 -18.51 -6.76 -3.42
C PHE A 45 -18.78 -7.62 -4.65
N VAL A 46 -19.77 -8.50 -4.55
CA VAL A 46 -20.11 -9.43 -5.63
C VAL A 46 -21.08 -8.77 -6.60
N LEU A 47 -20.72 -8.75 -7.87
CA LEU A 47 -21.64 -8.43 -8.96
C LEU A 47 -21.54 -9.55 -9.99
N ASN A 48 -22.64 -10.28 -10.17
CA ASN A 48 -22.69 -11.51 -10.95
C ASN A 48 -21.62 -12.51 -10.47
N LYS A 49 -20.70 -12.89 -11.37
CA LYS A 49 -19.60 -13.84 -11.08
C LYS A 49 -18.29 -13.17 -10.65
N ARG A 50 -18.27 -11.84 -10.46
CA ARG A 50 -17.04 -11.08 -10.16
C ARG A 50 -17.06 -10.52 -8.74
N LYS A 51 -15.92 -10.65 -8.05
CA LYS A 51 -15.67 -10.06 -6.74
C LYS A 51 -14.85 -8.78 -6.90
N PHE A 52 -15.39 -7.64 -6.50
CA PHE A 52 -14.72 -6.35 -6.53
C PHE A 52 -14.28 -5.94 -5.14
N LYS A 53 -13.12 -5.30 -5.01
CA LYS A 53 -12.69 -4.74 -3.71
C LYS A 53 -13.19 -3.31 -3.48
N LEU A 54 -13.65 -2.65 -4.55
CA LEU A 54 -14.08 -1.26 -4.57
C LEU A 54 -13.05 -0.31 -3.94
N PHE A 55 -11.77 -0.49 -4.24
CA PHE A 55 -10.75 0.53 -4.01
C PHE A 55 -9.71 0.49 -5.14
N THR A 56 -8.94 1.56 -5.26
CA THR A 56 -7.80 1.68 -6.18
C THR A 56 -6.69 2.52 -5.55
N PHE A 57 -5.48 2.40 -6.08
CA PHE A 57 -4.33 3.16 -5.65
C PHE A 57 -3.44 3.54 -6.83
N SER A 58 -2.72 4.67 -6.71
CA SER A 58 -1.76 5.09 -7.72
C SER A 58 -0.44 4.32 -7.61
N ARG A 59 0.42 4.51 -8.61
CA ARG A 59 1.85 4.22 -8.45
C ARG A 59 2.44 5.08 -7.32
N ILE A 60 3.59 4.65 -6.78
CA ILE A 60 4.44 5.48 -5.93
C ILE A 60 4.77 6.78 -6.68
N LEU A 61 4.57 7.91 -6.01
CA LEU A 61 4.76 9.25 -6.55
C LEU A 61 6.21 9.73 -6.40
N ASN A 62 6.92 9.23 -5.39
CA ASN A 62 8.32 9.54 -5.16
C ASN A 62 9.19 8.96 -6.28
N LYS A 63 10.23 9.69 -6.67
CA LYS A 63 11.23 9.19 -7.63
C LYS A 63 12.14 8.18 -6.92
N GLY A 64 12.12 6.93 -7.38
CA GLY A 64 13.06 5.90 -6.93
C GLY A 64 14.35 5.93 -7.74
N GLU A 65 15.48 5.76 -7.08
CA GLU A 65 16.78 5.55 -7.73
C GLU A 65 16.88 4.11 -8.22
N LYS A 66 17.22 3.90 -9.49
CA LYS A 66 17.37 2.55 -10.03
C LYS A 66 18.71 1.96 -9.58
N ILE A 67 18.66 0.83 -8.89
CA ILE A 67 19.85 0.09 -8.42
C ILE A 67 19.81 -1.34 -8.94
N LYS A 68 20.98 -2.00 -9.00
CA LYS A 68 21.09 -3.43 -9.30
C LYS A 68 21.53 -4.19 -8.05
N LYS A 69 20.84 -5.31 -7.76
CA LYS A 69 21.22 -6.26 -6.70
C LYS A 69 21.10 -7.68 -7.24
N ASN A 70 22.18 -8.46 -7.16
CA ASN A 70 22.24 -9.85 -7.65
C ASN A 70 21.73 -9.98 -9.12
N GLY A 71 22.14 -9.05 -9.99
CA GLY A 71 21.74 -9.03 -11.41
C GLY A 71 20.31 -8.58 -11.69
N LYS A 72 19.51 -8.23 -10.67
CA LYS A 72 18.12 -7.76 -10.82
C LYS A 72 18.00 -6.27 -10.53
N ASP A 73 17.06 -5.61 -11.21
CA ASP A 73 16.79 -4.18 -11.06
C ASP A 73 15.79 -3.91 -9.92
N PHE A 74 16.09 -2.88 -9.12
CA PHE A 74 15.27 -2.40 -8.00
C PHE A 74 15.18 -0.88 -8.01
N LEU A 75 14.26 -0.36 -7.20
CA LEU A 75 14.12 1.06 -6.88
C LEU A 75 14.48 1.27 -5.41
N LEU A 76 15.32 2.27 -5.15
CA LEU A 76 15.69 2.73 -3.82
C LEU A 76 15.01 4.07 -3.54
N PHE A 77 14.34 4.15 -2.39
CA PHE A 77 13.67 5.33 -1.88
C PHE A 77 14.31 5.75 -0.56
N LYS A 78 14.91 6.94 -0.49
CA LYS A 78 15.66 7.40 0.70
C LYS A 78 14.74 7.93 1.82
N ASN A 79 13.66 8.60 1.44
CA ASN A 79 12.79 9.32 2.40
C ASN A 79 11.40 8.69 2.50
N GLY A 80 11.28 7.40 2.15
CA GLY A 80 10.00 6.71 2.08
C GLY A 80 9.21 6.96 0.78
N ILE A 81 7.91 6.69 0.84
CA ILE A 81 7.03 6.60 -0.33
C ILE A 81 5.68 7.28 -0.07
N SER A 82 5.09 7.81 -1.13
CA SER A 82 3.72 8.33 -1.11
C SER A 82 2.95 7.87 -2.33
N PHE A 83 1.64 7.70 -2.17
CA PHE A 83 0.71 7.28 -3.21
C PHE A 83 -0.70 7.78 -2.89
N TYR A 84 -1.57 7.80 -3.91
CA TYR A 84 -2.98 8.06 -3.73
C TYR A 84 -3.73 6.76 -3.44
N PHE A 85 -4.63 6.79 -2.47
CA PHE A 85 -5.62 5.74 -2.20
C PHE A 85 -7.03 6.29 -2.41
N SER A 86 -7.91 5.50 -3.04
CA SER A 86 -9.26 5.94 -3.38
C SER A 86 -10.25 4.79 -3.32
N SER A 87 -11.45 5.09 -2.85
CA SER A 87 -12.61 4.20 -2.85
C SER A 87 -13.90 5.02 -3.00
N PRO A 88 -14.93 4.48 -3.65
CA PRO A 88 -16.29 5.00 -3.56
C PRO A 88 -16.96 4.68 -2.22
N ILE A 89 -16.43 3.73 -1.44
CA ILE A 89 -16.99 3.33 -0.14
C ILE A 89 -16.28 4.12 0.95
N GLU A 90 -17.04 4.94 1.68
CA GLU A 90 -16.51 5.84 2.70
C GLU A 90 -15.82 5.06 3.84
N ASP A 91 -16.45 3.98 4.32
CA ASP A 91 -15.92 3.11 5.37
C ASP A 91 -14.51 2.58 5.05
N ILE A 92 -14.22 2.28 3.78
CA ILE A 92 -12.89 1.78 3.38
C ILE A 92 -11.83 2.86 3.53
N ILE A 93 -12.15 4.11 3.20
CA ILE A 93 -11.17 5.20 3.31
C ILE A 93 -11.02 5.64 4.74
N SER A 94 -12.12 5.72 5.49
CA SER A 94 -12.09 6.09 6.91
C SER A 94 -11.28 5.07 7.72
N ASP A 95 -11.52 3.77 7.53
CA ASP A 95 -10.73 2.71 8.17
C ASP A 95 -9.25 2.81 7.80
N PHE A 96 -8.94 2.95 6.51
CA PHE A 96 -7.57 3.09 6.04
C PHE A 96 -6.86 4.30 6.64
N GLY A 97 -7.52 5.47 6.62
CA GLY A 97 -6.97 6.72 7.14
C GLY A 97 -6.76 6.69 8.65
N GLU A 98 -7.76 6.22 9.40
CA GLU A 98 -7.65 6.11 10.86
C GLU A 98 -6.57 5.12 11.28
N ARG A 99 -6.54 3.93 10.67
CA ARG A 99 -5.56 2.90 11.01
C ARG A 99 -4.16 3.33 10.63
N GLY A 100 -3.99 3.96 9.46
CA GLY A 100 -2.71 4.51 9.02
C GLY A 100 -2.15 5.60 9.95
N LEU A 101 -3.01 6.32 10.69
CA LEU A 101 -2.58 7.30 11.69
C LEU A 101 -2.35 6.69 13.08
N LYS A 102 -3.08 5.63 13.43
CA LYS A 102 -2.98 4.94 14.73
C LYS A 102 -1.75 4.02 14.81
N GLU A 103 -1.49 3.27 13.74
CA GLU A 103 -0.34 2.36 13.65
C GLU A 103 0.90 3.14 13.21
N LYS A 104 1.98 3.05 13.99
CA LYS A 104 3.19 3.85 13.76
C LYS A 104 4.22 3.20 12.83
N GLU A 105 4.17 1.88 12.69
CA GLU A 105 5.19 1.13 11.97
C GLU A 105 4.54 0.05 11.10
N PHE A 106 5.02 -0.07 9.87
CA PHE A 106 4.58 -1.11 8.94
C PHE A 106 5.79 -1.84 8.39
N ASN A 107 5.71 -3.17 8.33
CA ASN A 107 6.74 -3.97 7.69
C ASN A 107 6.42 -4.18 6.22
N LEU A 108 7.38 -3.83 5.35
CA LEU A 108 7.32 -4.09 3.92
C LEU A 108 8.61 -4.78 3.48
N LEU A 109 8.55 -6.04 3.06
CA LEU A 109 9.75 -6.81 2.65
C LEU A 109 10.83 -6.89 3.74
N ASN A 110 10.44 -7.06 5.01
CA ASN A 110 11.34 -7.03 6.17
C ASN A 110 12.04 -5.67 6.38
N GLN A 111 11.53 -4.59 5.79
CA GLN A 111 11.97 -3.21 5.98
C GLN A 111 10.88 -2.45 6.75
N ARG A 112 11.28 -1.55 7.66
CA ARG A 112 10.39 -0.71 8.46
C ARG A 112 10.48 0.75 8.02
#